data_AF-A0A966DLT1-F1
#
_entry.id   AF-A0A966DLT1-F1
#
_cell.length_a   1.000
_cell.length_b   1.000
_cell.length_c   1.000
_cell.angle_alpha   90.00
_cell.angle_beta   90.00
_cell.angle_gamma   90.00
#
_symmetry.space_group_name_H-M   'P 1'
#
loop_
_entity.id
_entity.type
_entity.pdbx_description
1 polymer ?
#
loop_
_entity_poly.entity_id
_entity_poly.type
_entity_poly.pdbx_seq_one_letter_code
_entity_poly.pdbx_strand_id
1 'polypeptide(L)'
;MIGVLKAVIAWITLMLVGTNLIGFVVRGLLWIPPHIDADAPKSVRHILANEVRRYSVANIAITIFWTLLSLAYIGALYHFWNILLASAGILEMCSRLPDLLWEIRHGKRLTKGDAPSGAIYKFATTLSFICLPLTWFALNRWN
;
A
#
# COMPACT_ATOMS: atom_id res chain seq x y z
N MET A 1 -31.56 3.26 -1.34
CA MET A 1 -30.65 3.87 -0.33
C MET A 1 -29.72 2.87 0.34
N ILE A 2 -30.20 1.75 0.88
CA ILE A 2 -29.37 0.78 1.63
C ILE A 2 -28.19 0.23 0.80
N GLY A 3 -28.39 -0.11 -0.48
CA GLY A 3 -27.32 -0.65 -1.34
C GLY A 3 -26.19 0.34 -1.66
N VAL A 4 -26.51 1.63 -1.78
CA VAL A 4 -25.51 2.69 -1.98
C VAL A 4 -24.70 2.90 -0.71
N LEU A 5 -25.35 2.94 0.45
CA LEU A 5 -24.67 3.08 1.73
C LEU A 5 -23.71 1.91 1.99
N LYS A 6 -24.12 0.67 1.74
CA LYS A 6 -23.26 -0.52 1.85
C LYS A 6 -22.03 -0.40 0.94
N ALA A 7 -22.22 0.06 -0.29
CA ALA A 7 -21.12 0.23 -1.23
C ALA A 7 -20.11 1.29 -0.79
N VAL A 8 -20.56 2.42 -0.28
CA VAL A 8 -19.68 3.46 0.26
C VAL A 8 -18.89 2.95 1.46
N ILE A 9 -19.54 2.26 2.40
CA ILE A 9 -18.87 1.68 3.58
C ILE A 9 -17.84 0.63 3.16
N ALA A 10 -18.20 -0.26 2.23
CA ALA A 10 -17.30 -1.28 1.72
C ALA A 10 -16.10 -0.64 1.00
N TRP A 11 -16.34 0.34 0.13
CA TRP A 11 -15.27 1.05 -0.58
C TRP A 11 -14.32 1.77 0.38
N ILE A 12 -14.83 2.45 1.42
CA ILE A 12 -13.99 3.05 2.46
C ILE A 12 -13.17 1.98 3.20
N THR A 13 -13.78 0.83 3.50
CA THR A 13 -13.07 -0.29 4.14
C THR A 13 -11.96 -0.84 3.25
N LEU A 14 -12.24 -1.04 1.95
CA LEU A 14 -11.24 -1.49 0.97
C LEU A 14 -10.08 -0.51 0.89
N MET A 15 -10.39 0.79 0.83
CA MET A 15 -9.39 1.84 0.84
C MET A 15 -8.56 1.76 2.14
N LEU A 16 -9.18 1.81 3.32
CA LEU A 16 -8.45 1.83 4.59
C LEU A 16 -7.56 0.59 4.80
N VAL A 17 -8.06 -0.61 4.49
CA VAL A 17 -7.30 -1.84 4.67
C VAL A 17 -6.26 -2.00 3.56
N GLY A 18 -6.67 -1.88 2.30
CA GLY A 18 -5.81 -2.07 1.14
C GLY A 18 -4.65 -1.08 1.11
N THR A 19 -4.91 0.21 1.32
CA THR A 19 -3.87 1.26 1.32
C THR A 19 -2.78 1.01 2.36
N ASN A 20 -3.16 0.57 3.56
CA ASN A 20 -2.21 0.28 4.63
C ASN A 20 -1.39 -0.98 4.33
N LEU A 21 -2.05 -2.06 3.88
CA LEU A 21 -1.39 -3.32 3.53
C LEU A 21 -0.34 -3.12 2.43
N ILE A 22 -0.71 -2.51 1.31
CA ILE A 22 0.24 -2.25 0.21
C ILE A 22 1.33 -1.27 0.63
N GLY A 23 1.00 -0.30 1.50
CA GLY A 23 1.96 0.64 2.08
C GLY A 23 3.10 -0.05 2.83
N PHE A 24 2.77 -1.03 3.67
CA PHE A 24 3.79 -1.81 4.39
C PHE A 24 4.63 -2.68 3.45
N VAL A 25 4.02 -3.31 2.45
CA VAL A 25 4.73 -4.13 1.46
C VAL A 25 5.71 -3.28 0.66
N VAL A 26 5.25 -2.18 0.06
CA VAL A 26 6.06 -1.33 -0.81
C VAL A 26 7.20 -0.65 -0.05
N ARG A 27 6.95 -0.14 1.16
CA ARG A 27 8.00 0.47 1.99
C ARG A 27 9.04 -0.55 2.43
N GLY A 28 8.61 -1.79 2.70
CA GLY A 28 9.51 -2.88 3.02
C GLY A 28 10.40 -3.29 1.84
N LEU A 29 9.82 -3.43 0.64
CA LEU A 29 10.52 -3.78 -0.59
C LEU A 29 11.49 -2.69 -1.06
N LEU A 30 11.12 -1.42 -0.90
CA LEU A 30 11.91 -0.26 -1.32
C LEU A 30 12.69 0.36 -0.16
N TRP A 31 12.95 -0.39 0.89
CA TRP A 31 13.74 0.09 2.01
C TRP A 31 15.18 0.40 1.57
N ILE A 32 15.62 1.62 1.82
CA ILE A 32 16.98 2.08 1.52
C ILE A 32 17.75 2.15 2.84
N PRO A 33 18.87 1.42 3.00
CA PRO A 33 19.67 1.50 4.21
C PRO A 33 20.25 2.91 4.40
N PRO A 34 20.36 3.41 5.64
CA PRO A 34 20.96 4.70 5.90
C PRO A 34 22.42 4.74 5.43
N HIS A 35 22.86 5.91 4.95
CA HIS A 35 24.25 6.12 4.54
C HIS A 35 25.18 6.04 5.76
N ILE A 36 26.24 5.24 5.68
CA ILE A 36 27.25 5.10 6.73
C ILE A 36 28.43 6.00 6.34
N ASP A 37 28.75 6.99 7.16
CA ASP A 37 29.80 7.97 6.84
C ASP A 37 31.17 7.32 6.59
N ALA A 38 31.82 7.80 5.54
CA ALA A 38 33.15 7.40 5.09
C ALA A 38 34.23 7.62 6.18
N ASP A 39 34.00 8.61 7.05
CA ASP A 39 35.00 9.12 8.00
C ASP A 39 34.76 8.64 9.44
N ALA A 40 33.71 7.85 9.68
CA ALA A 40 33.40 7.33 11.01
C ALA A 40 34.48 6.35 11.52
N PRO A 41 34.78 6.33 12.84
CA PRO A 41 35.71 5.36 13.43
C PRO A 41 35.35 3.92 13.09
N LYS A 42 36.35 3.04 12.89
CA LYS A 42 36.13 1.63 12.54
C LYS A 42 35.19 0.89 13.51
N SER A 43 35.28 1.18 14.81
CA SER A 43 34.39 0.63 15.84
C SER A 43 32.93 1.04 15.63
N VAL A 44 32.68 2.33 15.36
CA VAL A 44 31.34 2.88 15.09
C VAL A 44 30.77 2.28 13.80
N ARG A 45 31.59 2.11 12.76
CA ARG A 45 31.20 1.47 11.51
C ARG A 45 30.75 0.03 11.68
N HIS A 46 31.46 -0.77 12.49
CA HIS A 46 31.07 -2.15 12.76
C HIS A 46 29.75 -2.24 13.53
N ILE A 47 29.52 -1.32 14.48
CA ILE A 47 28.25 -1.26 15.23
C ILE A 47 27.10 -0.88 14.27
N LEU A 48 27.27 0.18 13.48
CA LEU A 48 26.26 0.60 12.49
C LEU A 48 25.98 -0.49 11.47
N ALA A 49 27.01 -1.17 10.94
CA ALA A 49 26.83 -2.24 9.97
C ALA A 49 26.04 -3.43 10.55
N ASN A 50 26.31 -3.80 11.80
CA ASN A 50 25.56 -4.86 12.49
C ASN A 50 24.11 -4.45 12.75
N GLU A 51 23.87 -3.19 13.11
CA GLU A 51 22.53 -2.67 13.35
C GLU A 51 21.72 -2.58 12.06
N VAL A 52 22.31 -2.03 10.98
CA VAL A 52 21.71 -2.01 9.63
C VAL A 52 21.38 -3.42 9.16
N ARG A 53 22.26 -4.40 9.41
CA ARG A 53 21.98 -5.81 9.09
C ARG A 53 20.80 -6.37 9.88
N ARG A 54 20.71 -6.09 11.18
CA ARG A 54 19.58 -6.51 12.03
C ARG A 54 18.27 -5.91 11.55
N TYR A 55 18.25 -4.60 11.28
CA TYR A 55 17.08 -3.91 10.72
C TYR A 55 16.71 -4.46 9.35
N SER A 56 17.68 -4.77 8.49
CA SER A 56 17.44 -5.34 7.17
C SER A 56 16.74 -6.71 7.26
N VAL A 57 17.23 -7.60 8.13
CA VAL A 57 16.60 -8.92 8.35
C VAL A 57 15.19 -8.78 8.91
N ALA A 58 15.00 -7.91 9.92
CA ALA A 58 13.68 -7.62 10.48
C ALA A 58 12.74 -7.03 9.42
N ASN A 59 13.24 -6.13 8.56
CA ASN A 59 12.49 -5.54 7.46
C ASN A 59 12.08 -6.60 6.43
N ILE A 60 12.95 -7.56 6.09
CA ILE A 60 12.59 -8.67 5.19
C ILE A 60 11.47 -9.51 5.81
N ALA A 61 11.62 -9.90 7.08
CA ALA A 61 10.62 -10.73 7.76
C ALA A 61 9.25 -10.03 7.84
N ILE A 62 9.22 -8.75 8.21
CA ILE A 62 7.97 -7.99 8.28
C ILE A 62 7.36 -7.77 6.90
N THR A 63 8.18 -7.56 5.86
CA THR A 63 7.70 -7.43 4.47
C THR A 63 7.03 -8.72 3.99
N ILE A 64 7.63 -9.88 4.28
CA ILE A 64 7.05 -11.19 3.96
C ILE A 64 5.71 -11.35 4.68
N PHE A 65 5.65 -11.04 5.98
CA PHE A 65 4.42 -11.10 6.76
C PHE A 65 3.31 -10.23 6.15
N TRP A 66 3.58 -8.96 5.84
CA TRP A 66 2.59 -8.06 5.23
C TRP A 66 2.20 -8.47 3.82
N THR A 67 3.12 -9.10 3.07
CA THR A 67 2.82 -9.65 1.74
C THR A 67 1.84 -10.82 1.86
N LEU A 68 2.10 -11.76 2.76
CA LEU A 68 1.20 -12.88 3.02
C LEU A 68 -0.17 -12.40 3.52
N LEU A 69 -0.20 -11.40 4.40
CA LEU A 69 -1.45 -10.82 4.89
C LEU A 69 -2.23 -10.11 3.77
N SER A 70 -1.53 -9.44 2.84
CA SER A 70 -2.14 -8.84 1.65
C SER A 70 -2.78 -9.90 0.75
N LEU A 71 -2.08 -11.02 0.52
CA LEU A 71 -2.62 -12.14 -0.26
C LEU A 71 -3.82 -12.79 0.44
N ALA A 72 -3.74 -13.01 1.75
CA ALA A 72 -4.85 -13.54 2.55
C ALA A 72 -6.07 -12.61 2.51
N TYR A 73 -5.85 -11.29 2.58
CA TYR A 73 -6.91 -10.28 2.47
C TYR A 73 -7.63 -10.36 1.11
N ILE A 74 -6.88 -10.37 0.00
CA ILE A 74 -7.46 -10.51 -1.33
C ILE A 74 -8.17 -11.88 -1.48
N GLY A 75 -7.57 -12.95 -0.96
CA GLY A 75 -8.16 -14.28 -0.94
C GLY A 75 -9.48 -14.33 -0.17
N ALA A 76 -9.58 -13.63 0.95
CA ALA A 76 -10.81 -13.52 1.74
C ALA A 76 -11.90 -12.75 0.98
N LEU A 77 -11.56 -11.63 0.32
CA LEU A 77 -12.52 -10.90 -0.53
C LEU A 77 -13.07 -11.78 -1.66
N TYR A 78 -12.20 -12.59 -2.28
CA TYR A 78 -12.59 -13.51 -3.33
C TYR A 78 -13.48 -14.64 -2.80
N HIS A 79 -13.11 -15.26 -1.67
CA HIS A 79 -13.79 -16.44 -1.14
C HIS A 79 -15.16 -16.12 -0.50
N PHE A 80 -15.25 -15.04 0.27
CA PHE A 80 -16.47 -14.71 1.02
C PHE A 80 -17.43 -13.80 0.26
N TRP A 81 -16.98 -13.11 -0.79
CA TRP A 81 -17.83 -12.24 -1.60
C TRP A 81 -17.78 -12.63 -3.07
N ASN A 82 -16.89 -12.02 -3.86
CA ASN A 82 -16.79 -12.28 -5.29
C ASN A 82 -15.51 -11.69 -5.89
N ILE A 83 -15.22 -12.11 -7.12
CA ILE A 83 -14.04 -11.68 -7.88
C ILE A 83 -14.04 -10.17 -8.18
N LEU A 84 -15.19 -9.51 -8.35
CA LEU A 84 -15.21 -8.07 -8.61
C LEU A 84 -14.84 -7.27 -7.35
N LEU A 85 -15.26 -7.72 -6.15
CA LEU A 85 -14.85 -7.09 -4.90
C LEU A 85 -13.34 -7.30 -4.64
N ALA A 86 -12.83 -8.50 -4.91
CA ALA A 86 -11.38 -8.75 -4.86
C ALA A 86 -10.62 -7.87 -5.85
N SER A 87 -11.13 -7.72 -7.08
CA SER A 87 -10.55 -6.84 -8.10
C SER A 87 -10.57 -5.38 -7.67
N ALA A 88 -11.67 -4.90 -7.07
CA ALA A 88 -11.76 -3.55 -6.52
C ALA A 88 -10.72 -3.32 -5.40
N GLY A 89 -10.50 -4.32 -4.53
CA GLY A 89 -9.45 -4.29 -3.52
C GLY A 89 -8.05 -4.17 -4.13
N ILE A 90 -7.75 -4.97 -5.16
CA ILE A 90 -6.46 -4.89 -5.87
C ILE A 90 -6.29 -3.52 -6.54
N LEU A 91 -7.31 -3.01 -7.21
CA LEU A 91 -7.27 -1.70 -7.86
C LEU A 91 -7.06 -0.56 -6.85
N GLU A 92 -7.70 -0.63 -5.67
CA GLU A 92 -7.44 0.32 -4.57
C GLU A 92 -6.02 0.21 -4.03
N MET A 93 -5.44 -0.99 -3.95
CA MET A 93 -4.04 -1.15 -3.57
C MET A 93 -3.10 -0.54 -4.64
N CYS A 94 -3.37 -0.79 -5.91
CA CYS A 94 -2.59 -0.27 -7.03
C CYS A 94 -2.70 1.26 -7.18
N SER A 95 -3.87 1.84 -6.89
CA SER A 95 -4.11 3.29 -6.96
C SER A 95 -3.18 4.08 -6.02
N ARG A 96 -2.64 3.43 -4.97
CA ARG A 96 -1.72 4.04 -4.00
C ARG A 96 -0.25 3.89 -4.33
N LEU A 97 0.11 3.08 -5.31
CA LEU A 97 1.52 2.93 -5.68
C LEU A 97 2.18 4.26 -6.06
N PRO A 98 1.55 5.16 -6.84
CA PRO A 98 2.18 6.44 -7.18
C PRO A 98 2.43 7.33 -5.95
N ASP A 99 1.48 7.35 -5.01
CA ASP A 99 1.62 8.10 -3.74
C ASP A 99 2.80 7.56 -2.95
N LEU A 100 2.84 6.24 -2.73
CA LEU A 100 3.88 5.57 -1.96
C LEU A 100 5.27 5.74 -2.58
N LEU A 101 5.38 5.60 -3.90
CA LEU A 101 6.64 5.80 -4.62
C LEU A 101 7.12 7.24 -4.50
N TRP A 102 6.22 8.22 -4.54
CA TRP A 102 6.58 9.62 -4.33
C TRP A 102 7.05 9.87 -2.90
N GLU A 103 6.36 9.33 -1.89
CA GLU A 103 6.73 9.46 -0.47
C GLU A 103 8.13 8.87 -0.20
N ILE A 104 8.40 7.69 -0.75
CA ILE A 104 9.70 7.01 -0.58
C ILE A 104 10.82 7.81 -1.25
N ARG A 105 10.56 8.39 -2.43
CA ARG A 105 11.55 9.16 -3.18
C ARG A 105 11.91 10.48 -2.51
N HIS A 106 10.95 11.17 -1.89
CA HIS A 106 11.16 12.50 -1.31
C HIS A 106 11.33 12.48 0.21
N GLY A 107 11.13 11.32 0.86
CA GLY A 107 11.24 11.17 2.31
C GLY A 107 10.20 11.95 3.10
N LYS A 108 9.13 12.44 2.46
CA LYS A 108 8.08 13.25 3.06
C LYS A 108 6.72 12.63 2.78
N ARG A 109 5.80 12.76 3.74
CA ARG A 109 4.39 12.39 3.52
C ARG A 109 3.75 13.36 2.54
N LEU A 110 2.86 12.83 1.71
CA LEU A 110 2.15 13.63 0.72
C LEU A 110 1.21 14.62 1.42
N THR A 111 1.46 15.92 1.26
CA THR A 111 0.55 16.97 1.70
C THR A 111 -0.18 17.58 0.50
N LYS A 112 -1.34 18.21 0.71
CA LYS A 112 -2.14 18.78 -0.39
C LYS A 112 -1.37 19.80 -1.27
N GLY A 113 -0.31 20.41 -0.75
CA GLY A 113 0.51 21.38 -1.48
C GLY A 113 1.59 20.77 -2.38
N ASP A 114 1.99 19.51 -2.13
CA ASP A 114 3.12 18.86 -2.80
C ASP A 114 2.68 17.70 -3.71
N ALA A 115 1.38 17.60 -4.00
CA ALA A 115 0.84 16.46 -4.75
C ALA A 115 1.46 16.38 -6.16
N PRO A 116 2.01 15.23 -6.56
CA PRO A 116 2.63 15.08 -7.88
C PRO A 116 1.59 15.28 -8.99
N SER A 117 1.82 16.27 -9.86
CA SER A 117 0.88 16.65 -10.93
C SER A 117 0.91 15.74 -12.17
N GLY A 118 1.64 14.62 -12.10
CA GLY A 118 1.88 13.71 -13.22
C GLY A 118 0.64 12.95 -13.69
N ALA A 119 0.64 12.53 -14.96
CA ALA A 119 -0.45 11.75 -15.56
C ALA A 119 -0.76 10.45 -14.79
N ILE A 120 0.28 9.80 -14.23
CA ILE A 120 0.17 8.58 -13.43
C ILE A 120 -0.65 8.80 -12.16
N TYR A 121 -0.44 9.93 -11.46
CA TYR A 121 -1.19 10.26 -10.25
C TYR A 121 -2.67 10.52 -10.55
N LYS A 122 -2.94 11.26 -11.64
CA LYS A 122 -4.32 11.49 -12.11
C LYS A 122 -5.01 10.19 -12.46
N PHE A 123 -4.33 9.32 -13.22
CA PHE A 123 -4.84 8.00 -13.59
C PHE A 123 -5.17 7.15 -12.36
N ALA A 124 -4.26 7.08 -11.39
CA ALA A 124 -4.45 6.31 -10.17
C ALA A 124 -5.58 6.86 -9.29
N THR A 125 -5.70 8.19 -9.18
CA THR A 125 -6.83 8.84 -8.51
C THR A 125 -8.15 8.49 -9.19
N THR A 126 -8.21 8.58 -10.52
CA THR A 126 -9.40 8.16 -11.29
C THR A 126 -9.71 6.69 -11.08
N LEU A 127 -8.69 5.82 -11.02
CA LEU A 127 -8.85 4.39 -10.78
C LEU A 127 -9.50 4.12 -9.41
N SER A 128 -9.09 4.82 -8.36
CA SER A 128 -9.72 4.73 -7.03
C SER A 128 -11.19 5.16 -7.07
N PHE A 129 -11.53 6.24 -7.80
CA PHE A 129 -12.93 6.63 -7.97
C PHE A 129 -13.76 5.60 -8.75
N ILE A 130 -13.15 4.88 -9.72
CA ILE A 130 -13.79 3.79 -10.45
C ILE A 130 -14.04 2.56 -9.54
N CYS A 131 -13.27 2.39 -8.47
CA CYS A 131 -13.53 1.31 -7.51
C CYS A 131 -14.87 1.46 -6.79
N LEU A 132 -15.43 2.66 -6.67
CA LEU A 132 -16.74 2.88 -6.04
C LEU A 132 -17.92 2.28 -6.83
N PRO A 133 -18.14 2.59 -8.14
CA PRO A 133 -19.18 1.92 -8.92
C PRO A 133 -18.91 0.41 -9.07
N LEU A 134 -17.65 -0.01 -9.11
CA LEU A 134 -17.27 -1.42 -9.14
C LEU A 134 -17.69 -2.16 -7.86
N THR A 135 -17.41 -1.57 -6.70
CA THR A 135 -17.81 -2.08 -5.37
C THR A 135 -19.33 -2.11 -5.25
N TRP A 136 -20.02 -1.08 -5.73
CA TRP A 136 -21.48 -1.05 -5.76
C TRP A 136 -22.07 -2.17 -6.61
N PHE A 137 -21.54 -2.38 -7.81
CA PHE A 137 -21.97 -3.46 -8.68
C PHE A 137 -21.71 -4.83 -8.06
N ALA A 138 -20.52 -5.04 -7.48
CA ALA A 138 -20.12 -6.28 -6.81
C ALA A 138 -21.07 -6.66 -5.65
N LEU A 139 -21.60 -5.68 -4.92
CA LEU A 139 -22.46 -5.93 -3.75
C LEU A 139 -23.95 -6.04 -4.09
N ASN A 140 -24.42 -5.43 -5.19
CA ASN A 140 -25.84 -5.38 -5.53
C ASN A 140 -26.24 -6.28 -6.70
N ARG A 141 -25.30 -6.70 -7.55
CA ARG A 141 -25.57 -7.61 -8.68
C ARG A 141 -25.26 -9.07 -8.35
N TRP A 142 -24.40 -9.31 -7.37
CA TRP A 142 -23.84 -10.63 -7.06
C TRP A 142 -24.26 -11.23 -5.72
N ASN A 143 -25.20 -10.58 -5.03
CA ASN A 143 -26.00 -11.20 -3.96
C ASN A 143 -27.40 -11.47 -4.50
#